data_AF-A0A365QTH0-F1
#
_entry.id   AF-A0A365QTH0-F1
#
_cell.length_a   1.000
_cell.length_b   1.000
_cell.length_c   1.000
_cell.angle_alpha   90.00
_cell.angle_beta   90.00
_cell.angle_gamma   90.00
#
_symmetry.space_group_name_H-M   'P 1'
#
loop_
_entity.id
_entity.type
_entity.pdbx_description
1 polymer ?
#
loop_
_entity_poly.entity_id
_entity_poly.type
_entity_poly.pdbx_seq_one_letter_code
_entity_poly.pdbx_strand_id
1 'polypeptide(L)' 'MTILSSLTFAGCLVWSLAACSSGPPKPVLPDGLHRVPVNRVPPVPDVPTTVPAAPDQPALPDAGDHS' A
#
# COMPACT_ATOMS: atom_id res chain seq x y z
N MET A 1 -25.41 -16.67 -34.28
CA MET A 1 -24.79 -17.33 -33.10
C MET A 1 -23.59 -16.53 -32.59
N THR A 2 -22.61 -16.22 -33.44
CA THR A 2 -21.35 -15.54 -33.10
C THR A 2 -21.49 -14.17 -32.43
N ILE A 3 -22.40 -13.32 -32.92
CA ILE A 3 -22.60 -11.96 -32.39
C ILE A 3 -23.14 -12.01 -30.95
N LEU A 4 -24.11 -12.88 -30.68
CA LEU A 4 -24.70 -13.03 -29.35
C LEU A 4 -23.68 -13.57 -28.34
N SER A 5 -22.88 -14.57 -28.74
CA SER A 5 -21.81 -15.11 -27.90
C SER A 5 -20.73 -14.07 -27.62
N SER A 6 -20.35 -13.25 -28.62
CA SER A 6 -19.37 -12.17 -28.46
C SER A 6 -19.86 -11.09 -27.49
N LEU A 7 -21.12 -10.68 -27.60
CA LEU A 7 -21.73 -9.70 -26.68
C LEU A 7 -21.78 -10.23 -25.24
N THR A 8 -22.14 -11.51 -25.08
CA THR A 8 -22.16 -12.15 -23.77
C THR A 8 -20.78 -12.17 -23.14
N PHE A 9 -19.76 -12.55 -23.91
CA PHE A 9 -18.37 -12.59 -23.44
C PHE A 9 -17.85 -11.20 -23.07
N ALA A 10 -18.12 -10.18 -23.89
CA ALA A 10 -17.75 -8.80 -23.60
C ALA A 10 -18.44 -8.28 -22.32
N GLY A 11 -19.72 -8.60 -22.12
CA GLY A 11 -20.45 -8.24 -20.90
C GLY A 11 -19.85 -8.88 -19.64
N CYS A 12 -19.52 -10.17 -19.70
CA CYS A 12 -18.86 -10.87 -18.60
C CYS A 12 -17.51 -10.25 -18.26
N LEU A 13 -16.68 -9.94 -19.26
CA LEU A 13 -15.39 -9.31 -19.05
C LEU A 13 -15.51 -7.94 -18.39
N VAL A 14 -16.40 -7.08 -18.88
CA VAL A 14 -16.63 -5.75 -18.31
C VAL A 14 -17.07 -5.83 -16.85
N TRP A 15 -17.95 -6.78 -16.52
CA TRP A 15 -18.42 -6.99 -15.16
C TRP A 15 -17.30 -7.45 -14.21
N SER A 16 -16.48 -8.41 -14.65
CA SER A 16 -15.34 -8.89 -13.87
C SER A 16 -14.30 -7.78 -13.65
N LEU A 17 -14.02 -6.97 -14.66
CA LEU A 17 -13.11 -5.82 -14.54
C LEU A 17 -13.64 -4.78 -13.55
N ALA A 18 -14.94 -4.47 -13.59
CA ALA A 18 -15.56 -3.53 -12.67
C ALA A 18 -15.53 -4.03 -11.22
N ALA A 19 -15.79 -5.33 -11.00
CA ALA A 19 -15.78 -5.94 -9.68
C ALA A 19 -14.39 -5.98 -9.02
N CYS A 20 -13.32 -6.11 -9.82
CA CYS A 20 -11.94 -6.18 -9.32
C CYS A 20 -11.23 -4.82 -9.26
N SER A 21 -11.90 -3.72 -9.64
CA SER A 21 -11.28 -2.39 -9.72
C SER A 21 -11.23 -1.64 -8.38
N SER A 22 -11.83 -2.16 -7.31
CA SER A 22 -11.78 -1.50 -6.00
C SER A 22 -10.48 -1.84 -5.27
N GLY A 23 -9.69 -0.82 -4.97
CA GLY A 23 -8.56 -0.94 -4.04
C GLY A 23 -9.01 -1.29 -2.61
N PRO A 24 -8.08 -1.69 -1.73
CA PRO A 24 -8.40 -1.96 -0.34
C PRO A 24 -9.04 -0.73 0.33
N PRO A 25 -9.98 -0.94 1.27
CA PRO A 25 -10.62 0.17 1.97
C PRO A 25 -9.57 1.01 2.70
N LYS A 26 -9.80 2.33 2.75
CA LYS A 26 -8.89 3.26 3.42
C LYS A 26 -8.78 2.88 4.91
N PRO A 27 -7.56 2.71 5.47
CA PRO A 27 -7.41 2.45 6.89
C PRO A 27 -7.91 3.65 7.69
N VAL A 28 -8.67 3.38 8.75
CA VAL A 28 -9.19 4.39 9.66
C VAL A 28 -8.23 4.50 10.84
N LEU A 29 -7.66 5.69 11.06
CA LEU A 29 -6.90 5.98 12.27
C LEU A 29 -7.85 6.26 13.43
N PRO A 30 -7.47 5.91 14.67
CA PRO A 30 -8.23 6.32 15.85
C PRO A 30 -8.34 7.85 15.90
N ASP A 31 -9.54 8.35 16.18
CA ASP A 31 -9.88 9.78 16.27
C ASP A 31 -9.09 10.54 17.36
N GLY A 32 -8.60 9.80 18.34
CA GLY A 32 -7.92 10.34 19.51
C GLY A 32 -8.81 11.20 20.39
N LEU A 33 -10.13 11.08 20.29
CA LEU A 33 -11.06 11.73 21.22
C LEU A 33 -10.92 11.15 22.63
N HIS A 34 -10.57 9.87 22.73
CA HIS A 34 -10.29 9.19 23.99
C HIS A 34 -8.82 8.75 24.05
N ARG A 35 -7.91 9.70 24.27
CA ARG A 35 -6.48 9.42 24.49
C ARG A 35 -6.23 9.11 25.97
N VAL A 36 -5.66 7.94 26.23
CA VAL A 36 -5.12 7.56 27.53
C VAL A 36 -3.62 7.89 27.54
N PRO A 37 -3.04 8.34 28.67
CA PRO A 37 -1.59 8.50 28.79
C PRO A 37 -0.87 7.22 28.39
N VAL A 38 0.15 7.35 27.53
CA VAL A 38 1.00 6.22 27.19
C VAL A 38 1.92 5.98 28.38
N ASN A 39 1.83 4.79 28.99
CA ASN A 39 2.76 4.35 30.02
C ASN A 39 4.13 4.08 29.38
N ARG A 40 4.93 5.14 29.18
CA ARG A 40 6.27 5.02 28.59
C ARG A 40 7.31 4.81 29.69
N VAL A 41 8.00 3.69 29.64
CA VAL A 41 9.40 3.63 30.08
C VAL A 41 10.23 4.36 29.01
N PRO A 42 11.23 5.19 29.36
CA PRO A 42 12.10 5.82 28.38
C PRO A 42 12.67 4.74 27.43
N PRO A 43 12.63 4.97 26.10
CA PRO A 43 13.27 4.06 25.17
C PRO A 43 14.73 3.87 25.57
N VAL A 44 15.19 2.61 25.60
CA VAL A 44 16.62 2.34 25.74
C VAL A 44 17.31 2.99 24.53
N PRO A 45 18.37 3.79 24.72
CA PRO A 45 19.11 4.36 23.61
C PRO A 45 19.55 3.24 22.65
N ASP A 46 19.31 3.43 21.35
CA ASP A 46 19.88 2.59 20.31
C ASP A 46 21.41 2.71 20.36
N VAL A 47 22.05 1.81 21.11
CA VAL A 47 23.44 1.46 20.83
C VAL A 47 23.40 0.80 19.46
N PRO A 48 24.17 1.27 18.46
CA PRO A 48 24.15 0.70 17.12
C PRO A 48 24.50 -0.78 17.21
N THR A 49 23.48 -1.63 17.25
CA THR A 49 23.62 -3.05 16.98
C THR A 49 23.74 -3.13 15.48
N THR A 50 24.95 -3.42 15.00
CA THR A 50 25.25 -3.71 13.60
C THR A 50 24.33 -4.83 13.11
N VAL A 51 23.15 -4.47 12.61
CA VAL A 51 22.31 -5.38 11.83
C VAL A 51 22.95 -5.44 10.45
N PRO A 52 23.38 -6.61 9.95
CA PRO A 52 23.82 -6.72 8.57
C PRO A 52 22.68 -6.30 7.66
N ALA A 53 22.90 -5.29 6.83
CA ALA A 53 21.95 -4.88 5.81
C ALA A 53 21.62 -6.08 4.92
N ALA A 54 20.38 -6.54 4.94
CA ALA A 54 19.89 -7.48 3.93
C ALA A 54 19.90 -6.76 2.57
N PRO A 55 20.38 -7.40 1.48
CA PRO A 55 20.38 -6.80 0.15
C PRO A 55 18.95 -6.63 -0.38
N ASP A 56 18.79 -5.71 -1.33
CA ASP A 56 17.63 -5.51 -2.21
C ASP A 56 16.62 -4.43 -1.79
N GLN A 57 17.10 -3.18 -1.70
CA GLN A 57 16.27 -2.01 -1.96
C GLN A 57 16.56 -1.51 -3.39
N PRO A 58 15.56 -1.42 -4.30
CA PRO A 58 15.76 -0.81 -5.61
C PRO A 58 16.10 0.68 -5.45
N ALA A 59 17.17 1.12 -6.12
CA ALA A 59 17.59 2.51 -6.13
C ALA A 59 16.50 3.41 -6.74
N LEU A 60 16.09 4.44 -6.00
CA LEU A 60 15.31 5.56 -6.53
C LEU A 60 16.25 6.38 -7.46
N PRO A 61 15.84 6.75 -8.68
CA PRO A 61 16.72 7.53 -9.56
C PRO A 61 16.84 8.97 -9.07
N ASP A 62 18.09 9.41 -9.00
CA ASP A 62 18.56 10.74 -8.65
C ASP A 62 17.94 11.80 -9.58
N ALA A 63 17.14 12.72 -9.02
CA ALA A 63 16.67 13.89 -9.72
C ALA A 63 17.71 15.00 -9.50
N GLY A 64 18.68 15.07 -10.40
CA GLY A 64 19.68 16.13 -10.43
C GLY A 64 19.04 17.48 -10.71
N ASP A 65 19.16 18.40 -9.76
CA ASP A 65 18.89 19.82 -9.96
C ASP A 65 20.12 20.45 -10.62
N HIS A 66 19.98 20.79 -11.91
CA HIS A 66 20.84 21.74 -12.59
C HIS A 66 20.10 23.07 -12.74
N SER A 67 20.53 24.09 -12.00
CA SER A 67 20.56 25.51 -12.40
C SER A 67 21.42 26.32 -11.44
#